data_AF-A0A4Y9AE40-F1
#
_entry.id   AF-A0A4Y9AE40-F1
#
_cell.length_a   1.000
_cell.length_b   1.000
_cell.length_c   1.000
_cell.angle_alpha   90.00
_cell.angle_beta   90.00
_cell.angle_gamma   90.00
#
_symmetry.space_group_name_H-M   'P 1'
#
loop_
_entity.id
_entity.type
_entity.pdbx_description
1 polymer ?
#
loop_
_entity_poly.entity_id
_entity_poly.type
_entity_poly.pdbx_seq_one_letter_code
_entity_poly.pdbx_strand_id
1 'polypeptide(L)'
;MGHDISSFNRAGQQIGYVRFTMGDVNAPLFYDLLDANEYYAGVSGSGEVAILPLDQVKKALKAFDRWKAKDFGHKGNQEFLLWQRNEIQKFMNSCLETARKEGTVKVFFG
;
A
#
# COMPACT_ATOMS: atom_id res chain seq x y z
N MET A 1 18.65 0.53 -0.90
CA MET A 1 17.67 1.10 -1.85
C MET A 1 16.29 0.60 -1.47
N GLY A 2 15.26 1.40 -1.71
CA GLY A 2 13.89 1.17 -1.29
C GLY A 2 13.05 2.41 -1.58
N HIS A 3 11.74 2.27 -1.50
CA HIS A 3 10.79 3.33 -1.77
C HIS A 3 9.72 3.38 -0.68
N ASP A 4 9.14 4.56 -0.53
CA ASP A 4 8.31 4.97 0.58
C ASP A 4 6.94 5.36 0.03
N ILE A 5 5.87 4.74 0.54
CA ILE A 5 4.51 5.06 0.13
C ILE A 5 3.76 5.66 1.30
N SER A 6 3.24 6.86 1.09
CA SER A 6 2.52 7.63 2.11
C SER A 6 1.11 7.93 1.65
N SER A 7 0.14 7.87 2.56
CA SER A 7 -1.22 8.30 2.30
C SER A 7 -1.57 9.54 3.10
N PHE A 8 -2.43 10.38 2.51
CA PHE A 8 -2.81 11.68 3.04
C PHE A 8 -4.33 11.87 2.93
N ASN A 9 -4.89 12.58 3.92
CA ASN A 9 -6.26 13.08 3.85
C ASN A 9 -6.36 14.36 3.00
N ARG A 10 -7.57 14.91 2.84
CA ARG A 10 -7.83 16.12 2.07
C ARG A 10 -7.17 17.38 2.65
N ALA A 11 -6.90 17.38 3.96
CA ALA A 11 -6.17 18.45 4.63
C ALA A 11 -4.64 18.34 4.45
N GLY A 12 -4.14 17.31 3.76
CA GLY A 12 -2.71 17.08 3.55
C GLY A 12 -2.01 16.46 4.76
N GLN A 13 -2.74 15.97 5.75
CA GLN A 13 -2.17 15.27 6.90
C GLN A 13 -1.89 13.82 6.51
N GLN A 14 -0.69 13.34 6.85
CA GLN A 14 -0.31 11.95 6.62
C GLN A 14 -1.11 11.03 7.55
N ILE A 15 -1.73 10.01 6.97
CA ILE A 15 -2.60 9.04 7.66
C ILE A 15 -2.10 7.59 7.55
N GLY A 16 -1.14 7.34 6.66
CA GLY A 16 -0.53 6.02 6.51
C GLY A 16 0.85 6.13 5.89
N TYR A 17 1.68 5.12 6.17
CA TYR A 17 3.02 4.97 5.63
C TYR A 17 3.37 3.50 5.53
N VAL A 18 4.06 3.13 4.45
CA VAL A 18 4.69 1.83 4.30
C VAL A 18 5.99 2.01 3.52
N ARG A 19 7.00 1.20 3.86
CA ARG A 19 8.29 1.19 3.18
C ARG A 19 8.59 -0.17 2.61
N PHE A 20 9.15 -0.16 1.41
CA PHE A 20 9.62 -1.36 0.73
C PHE A 20 11.12 -1.26 0.48
N THR A 21 11.80 -2.39 0.62
CA THR A 21 13.24 -2.48 0.36
C THR A 21 13.52 -3.00 -1.05
N MET A 22 14.77 -2.89 -1.50
CA MET A 22 15.18 -3.51 -2.76
C MET A 22 14.98 -5.04 -2.70
N GLY A 23 14.28 -5.59 -3.69
CA GLY A 23 13.98 -7.03 -3.74
C GLY A 23 12.80 -7.46 -2.87
N ASP A 24 12.04 -6.50 -2.34
CA ASP A 24 10.85 -6.77 -1.56
C ASP A 24 9.73 -7.37 -2.42
N VAL A 25 9.41 -8.64 -2.14
CA VAL A 25 8.41 -9.41 -2.89
C VAL A 25 6.99 -8.88 -2.70
N ASN A 26 6.74 -8.09 -1.65
CA ASN A 26 5.43 -7.52 -1.37
C ASN A 26 5.23 -6.19 -2.11
N ALA A 27 6.29 -5.53 -2.60
CA ALA A 27 6.17 -4.24 -3.25
C ALA A 27 5.31 -4.32 -4.53
N PRO A 28 5.61 -5.17 -5.53
CA PRO A 28 4.78 -5.25 -6.75
C PRO A 28 3.31 -5.57 -6.44
N LEU A 29 3.09 -6.46 -5.48
CA LEU A 29 1.74 -6.83 -5.03
C LEU A 29 0.99 -5.65 -4.43
N PHE A 30 1.67 -4.77 -3.71
CA PHE A 30 1.08 -3.56 -3.17
C PHE A 30 0.62 -2.58 -4.25
N TYR A 31 1.41 -2.41 -5.32
CA TYR A 31 0.99 -1.62 -6.48
C TYR A 31 -0.19 -2.24 -7.22
N ASP A 32 -0.20 -3.57 -7.39
CA ASP A 32 -1.35 -4.30 -7.97
C ASP A 32 -2.63 -4.10 -7.14
N LEU A 33 -2.54 -4.14 -5.81
CA LEU A 33 -3.68 -3.94 -4.92
C LEU A 33 -4.33 -2.58 -5.13
N LEU A 34 -3.51 -1.55 -5.32
CA LEU A 34 -3.97 -0.18 -5.52
C LEU A 34 -4.33 0.14 -6.97
N ASP A 35 -4.14 -0.79 -7.91
CA ASP A 35 -4.26 -0.52 -9.36
C ASP A 35 -3.34 0.62 -9.80
N ALA A 36 -2.09 0.55 -9.33
CA ALA A 36 -1.13 1.66 -9.29
C ALA A 36 0.18 1.33 -10.03
N ASN A 37 0.19 0.29 -10.88
CA ASN A 37 1.41 -0.21 -11.53
C ASN A 37 2.14 0.82 -12.40
N GLU A 38 1.42 1.82 -12.92
CA GLU A 38 2.02 2.94 -13.65
C GLU A 38 3.00 3.77 -12.80
N TYR A 39 2.85 3.74 -11.47
CA TYR A 39 3.71 4.45 -10.52
C TYR A 39 4.87 3.60 -9.98
N TYR A 40 4.99 2.34 -10.40
CA TYR A 40 6.04 1.44 -9.96
C TYR A 40 7.36 1.71 -10.70
N ALA A 41 8.32 2.33 -10.02
CA ALA A 41 9.66 2.64 -10.54
C ALA A 41 10.75 1.68 -10.05
N GLY A 42 10.38 0.46 -9.66
CA GLY A 42 11.31 -0.59 -9.23
C GLY A 42 11.83 -0.38 -7.81
N VAL A 43 13.08 0.10 -7.68
CA VAL A 43 13.78 0.25 -6.39
C VAL A 43 13.70 1.67 -5.80
N SER A 44 13.11 2.59 -6.56
CA SER A 44 12.86 3.99 -6.22
C SER A 44 11.37 4.27 -6.35
N GLY A 45 10.87 5.30 -5.65
CA GLY A 45 9.54 5.82 -5.97
C GLY A 45 9.55 6.63 -7.24
N SER A 46 8.36 6.82 -7.79
CA SER A 46 8.13 7.64 -8.98
C SER A 46 8.01 9.13 -8.64
N GLY A 47 7.77 9.49 -7.38
CA GLY A 47 7.40 10.84 -6.96
C GLY A 47 5.96 11.22 -7.32
N GLU A 48 5.21 10.30 -7.91
CA GLU A 48 3.85 10.53 -8.39
C GLU A 48 2.80 10.38 -7.30
N VAL A 49 1.59 10.84 -7.60
CA VAL A 49 0.46 10.84 -6.69
C VAL A 49 -0.77 10.22 -7.36
N ALA A 50 -1.42 9.30 -6.67
CA ALA A 50 -2.75 8.82 -7.01
C ALA A 50 -3.81 9.37 -6.05
N ILE A 51 -5.02 9.60 -6.55
CA ILE A 51 -6.21 9.87 -5.73
C ILE A 51 -7.12 8.67 -5.84
N LEU A 52 -7.33 7.97 -4.73
CA LEU A 52 -8.09 6.73 -4.70
C LEU A 52 -9.50 7.00 -4.14
N PRO A 53 -10.58 6.71 -4.89
CA PRO A 53 -11.93 6.75 -4.36
C PRO A 53 -12.19 5.57 -3.42
N LEU A 54 -13.18 5.73 -2.54
CA LEU A 54 -13.58 4.71 -1.56
C LEU A 54 -13.75 3.30 -2.16
N ASP A 55 -14.35 3.18 -3.34
CA ASP A 55 -14.61 1.87 -3.94
C ASP A 55 -13.34 1.17 -4.44
N GLN A 56 -12.35 1.93 -4.91
CA GLN A 56 -11.02 1.40 -5.24
C GLN A 56 -10.31 0.90 -3.98
N VAL A 57 -10.37 1.67 -2.88
CA VAL A 57 -9.80 1.26 -1.58
C VAL A 57 -10.48 -0.01 -1.04
N LYS A 58 -11.82 -0.12 -1.14
CA LYS A 58 -12.55 -1.35 -0.76
C LYS A 58 -12.12 -2.55 -1.61
N LYS A 59 -11.99 -2.37 -2.93
CA LYS A 59 -11.54 -3.42 -3.86
C LYS A 59 -10.15 -3.90 -3.48
N ALA A 60 -9.25 -2.97 -3.21
CA ALA A 60 -7.88 -3.23 -2.77
C ALA A 60 -7.84 -4.02 -1.45
N LEU A 61 -8.58 -3.60 -0.42
CA LEU A 61 -8.64 -4.32 0.86
C LEU A 61 -9.18 -5.74 0.69
N LYS A 62 -10.25 -5.92 -0.10
CA LYS A 62 -10.80 -7.25 -0.41
C LYS A 62 -9.79 -8.13 -1.15
N ALA A 63 -8.95 -7.55 -2.02
CA ALA A 63 -7.88 -8.27 -2.70
C ALA A 63 -6.74 -8.63 -1.74
N PHE A 64 -6.38 -7.73 -0.82
CA PHE A 64 -5.38 -7.96 0.23
C PHE A 64 -5.79 -9.08 1.18
N ASP A 65 -7.06 -9.13 1.59
CA ASP A 65 -7.56 -10.23 2.44
C ASP A 65 -7.49 -11.59 1.74
N ARG A 66 -7.81 -11.64 0.44
CA ARG A 66 -7.61 -12.85 -0.37
C ARG A 66 -6.14 -13.22 -0.51
N TRP A 67 -5.25 -12.23 -0.60
CA TRP A 67 -3.82 -12.46 -0.70
C TRP A 67 -3.24 -13.05 0.59
N LYS A 68 -3.59 -12.49 1.76
CA LYS A 68 -3.21 -13.04 3.07
C LYS A 68 -3.66 -14.50 3.25
N ALA A 69 -4.87 -14.84 2.78
CA ALA A 69 -5.42 -16.19 2.90
C ALA A 69 -4.69 -17.25 2.05
N LYS A 70 -3.93 -16.84 1.03
CA LYS A 70 -3.22 -17.75 0.11
C LYS A 70 -1.77 -18.05 0.52
N ASP A 71 -1.33 -17.54 1.67
CA ASP A 71 -0.03 -17.80 2.30
C ASP A 71 1.18 -17.78 1.34
N PHE A 72 1.33 -16.68 0.61
CA PHE A 72 2.44 -16.52 -0.33
C PHE A 72 3.74 -16.14 0.39
N GLY A 73 4.74 -17.02 0.32
CA GLY A 73 6.15 -16.68 0.53
C GLY A 73 6.78 -17.34 1.75
N HIS A 74 7.29 -18.56 1.58
CA HIS A 74 8.09 -19.24 2.60
C HIS A 74 9.59 -18.89 2.52
N LYS A 75 9.99 -18.07 1.55
CA LYS A 75 11.38 -17.65 1.33
C LYS A 75 11.63 -16.28 1.97
N GLY A 76 12.63 -16.22 2.85
CA GLY A 76 12.99 -15.01 3.59
C GLY A 76 12.66 -15.12 5.08
N ASN A 77 12.92 -14.03 5.81
CA ASN A 77 12.61 -13.96 7.23
C ASN A 77 11.08 -13.82 7.43
N GLN A 78 10.46 -14.87 7.98
CA GLN A 78 9.01 -14.92 8.21
C GLN A 78 8.50 -13.85 9.17
N GLU A 79 9.29 -13.50 10.19
CA GLU A 79 8.93 -12.46 11.15
C GLU A 79 8.86 -11.09 10.47
N PHE A 80 9.86 -10.79 9.61
CA PHE A 80 9.88 -9.56 8.82
C PHE A 80 8.70 -9.48 7.85
N LEU A 81 8.39 -10.58 7.13
CA LEU A 81 7.26 -10.64 6.21
C LEU A 81 5.92 -10.45 6.94
N LEU A 82 5.75 -11.05 8.12
CA LEU A 82 4.56 -10.88 8.94
C LEU A 82 4.43 -9.44 9.45
N TRP A 83 5.53 -8.86 9.95
CA TRP A 83 5.57 -7.47 10.37
C TRP A 83 5.17 -6.54 9.23
N GLN A 84 5.75 -6.71 8.03
CA GLN A 84 5.45 -5.86 6.89
C GLN A 84 4.00 -6.01 6.40
N ARG A 85 3.44 -7.23 6.41
CA ARG A 85 2.02 -7.44 6.12
C ARG A 85 1.12 -6.68 7.10
N ASN A 86 1.49 -6.61 8.37
CA ASN A 86 0.76 -5.81 9.36
C ASN A 86 0.85 -4.32 9.06
N GLU A 87 2.01 -3.82 8.62
CA GLU A 87 2.16 -2.41 8.21
C GLU A 87 1.30 -2.09 6.97
N ILE A 88 1.28 -2.96 5.95
CA ILE A 88 0.38 -2.84 4.80
C ILE A 88 -1.09 -2.83 5.26
N GLN A 89 -1.46 -3.72 6.18
CA GLN A 89 -2.83 -3.78 6.70
C GLN A 89 -3.22 -2.48 7.42
N LYS A 90 -2.34 -1.93 8.25
CA LYS A 90 -2.55 -0.64 8.91
C LYS A 90 -2.73 0.47 7.87
N PHE A 91 -1.84 0.54 6.88
CA PHE A 91 -1.92 1.50 5.78
C PHE A 91 -3.29 1.45 5.07
N MET A 92 -3.72 0.25 4.69
CA MET A 92 -4.99 0.03 3.99
C MET A 92 -6.20 0.41 4.86
N ASN A 93 -6.15 0.11 6.15
CA ASN A 93 -7.20 0.48 7.09
C ASN A 93 -7.31 2.00 7.26
N SER A 94 -6.19 2.71 7.40
CA SER A 94 -6.20 4.18 7.43
C SER A 94 -6.79 4.76 6.15
N CYS A 95 -6.39 4.23 4.99
CA CYS A 95 -6.94 4.66 3.69
C CYS A 95 -8.46 4.45 3.63
N LEU A 96 -8.96 3.31 4.12
CA LEU A 96 -10.39 3.02 4.14
C LEU A 96 -11.14 3.96 5.08
N GLU A 97 -10.62 4.21 6.27
CA GLU A 97 -11.22 5.12 7.23
C GLU A 97 -11.33 6.55 6.65
N THR A 98 -10.25 7.06 6.08
CA THR A 98 -10.23 8.38 5.44
C THR A 98 -11.15 8.43 4.23
N ALA A 99 -11.08 7.47 3.32
CA ALA A 99 -11.95 7.45 2.15
C ALA A 99 -13.44 7.27 2.49
N ARG A 100 -13.79 6.64 3.62
CA ARG A 100 -15.17 6.59 4.13
C ARG A 100 -15.65 7.96 4.61
N LYS A 101 -14.78 8.75 5.24
CA LYS A 101 -15.10 10.08 5.77
C LYS A 101 -15.09 11.15 4.68
N GLU A 102 -14.14 11.08 3.76
CA GLU A 102 -13.81 12.16 2.82
C GLU A 102 -14.07 11.80 1.35
N GLY A 103 -14.51 10.57 1.07
CA GLY A 103 -14.79 10.04 -0.26
C GLY A 103 -13.56 9.58 -1.04
N THR A 104 -12.39 10.14 -0.75
CA THR A 104 -11.11 9.84 -1.41
C THR A 104 -9.95 9.84 -0.42
N VAL A 105 -8.84 9.25 -0.83
CA VAL A 105 -7.55 9.33 -0.13
C VAL A 105 -6.45 9.61 -1.16
N LYS A 106 -5.49 10.46 -0.81
CA LYS A 106 -4.31 10.74 -1.64
C LYS A 106 -3.19 9.77 -1.28
N VAL A 107 -2.53 9.17 -2.26
CA VAL A 107 -1.39 8.27 -2.08
C VAL A 107 -0.20 8.81 -2.87
N PHE A 108 0.96 8.91 -2.24
CA PHE A 108 2.21 9.37 -2.81
C PHE A 108 3.21 8.21 -2.88
N PHE A 109 3.86 8.05 -4.02
CA PHE A 109 4.80 6.96 -4.31
C PHE A 109 6.25 7.50 -4.37
N GLY A 110 6.89 7.67 -3.21
CA GLY A 110 8.21 8.32 -3.03
C GLY A 110 9.40 7.38 -3.02
#